data_AF-A0A1D7QY16-F1
#
_entry.id   AF-A0A1D7QY16-F1
#
_cell.length_a   1.000
_cell.length_b   1.000
_cell.length_c   1.000
_cell.angle_alpha   90.00
_cell.angle_beta   90.00
_cell.angle_gamma   90.00
#
_symmetry.space_group_name_H-M   'P 1'
#
loop_
_entity.id
_entity.type
_entity.pdbx_description
1 polymer ?
#
loop_
_entity_poly.entity_id
_entity_poly.type
_entity_poly.pdbx_seq_one_letter_code
_entity_poly.pdbx_strand_id
1 'polypeptide(L)' 'MVHGIEKFKEYFRDHTHQYVFIGGTACDILMEESGGEFRATKDLDIVLIIEVLDSSFGDTFWEL' A
#
# COMPACT_ATOMS: atom_id res chain seq x y z
N MET A 1 -9.22 8.49 1.63
CA MET A 1 -8.43 7.49 2.37
C MET A 1 -9.07 6.11 2.42
N VAL A 2 -8.49 5.17 1.67
CA VAL A 2 -8.75 3.72 1.70
C VAL A 2 -8.58 3.19 3.12
N HIS A 3 -9.54 2.38 3.59
CA HIS A 3 -9.49 1.84 4.94
C HIS A 3 -8.27 0.90 5.11
N GLY A 4 -7.50 1.10 6.18
CA GLY A 4 -6.33 0.27 6.49
C GLY A 4 -5.03 0.65 5.80
N ILE A 5 -5.03 1.66 4.91
CA ILE A 5 -3.80 2.08 4.20
C ILE A 5 -2.71 2.60 5.13
N GLU A 6 -3.07 3.38 6.16
CA GLU A 6 -2.08 3.91 7.11
C GLU A 6 -1.47 2.79 7.96
N LYS A 7 -2.29 1.81 8.38
CA LYS A 7 -1.79 0.61 9.07
C LYS A 7 -0.84 -0.18 8.18
N PHE A 8 -1.17 -0.34 6.90
CA PHE A 8 -0.29 -1.01 5.94
C PHE A 8 1.04 -0.27 5.77
N LYS A 9 1.01 1.06 5.55
CA LYS A 9 2.21 1.90 5.42
C LYS A 9 3.10 1.84 6.66
N GLU A 10 2.50 1.78 7.85
CA GLU A 10 3.22 1.63 9.11
C GLU A 10 3.93 0.28 9.20
N TYR A 11 3.21 -0.81 8.93
CA TYR A 11 3.72 -2.17 9.04
C TYR A 11 4.80 -2.49 7.98
N PHE A 12 4.62 -1.98 6.77
CA PHE A 12 5.52 -2.23 5.64
C PHE A 12 6.53 -1.09 5.40
N ARG A 13 6.78 -0.23 6.40
CA ARG A 13 7.68 0.93 6.27
C ARG A 13 9.09 0.56 5.81
N ASP A 14 9.61 -0.56 6.29
CA ASP A 14 10.94 -1.07 5.94
C ASP A 14 10.97 -1.84 4.60
N HIS A 15 9.80 -2.09 4.02
CA HIS A 15 9.59 -2.86 2.79
C HIS A 15 9.15 -2.01 1.59
N THR A 16 9.26 -0.68 1.69
CA THR A 16 8.76 0.27 0.66
C THR A 16 9.37 0.09 -0.73
N HIS A 17 10.52 -0.57 -0.85
CA HIS A 17 11.15 -0.91 -2.12
C HIS A 17 10.62 -2.20 -2.75
N GLN A 18 9.78 -2.96 -2.05
CA GLN A 18 9.28 -4.29 -2.46
C GLN A 18 7.85 -4.28 -3.00
N TYR A 19 7.15 -3.14 -2.94
CA TYR A 19 5.78 -3.02 -3.43
C TYR A 19 5.49 -1.62 -3.98
N VAL A 20 4.43 -1.51 -4.78
CA VAL A 20 3.83 -0.21 -5.12
C VAL A 20 2.30 -0.27 -5.04
N PHE A 21 1.70 0.82 -4.57
CA PHE A 21 0.24 1.00 -4.65
C PHE A 21 -0.16 1.28 -6.10
N ILE A 22 -1.24 0.64 -6.54
CA ILE A 22 -1.79 0.82 -7.89
C ILE A 22 -3.30 1.06 -7.80
N GLY A 23 -3.99 1.05 -8.94
CA GLY A 23 -5.45 1.01 -8.99
C GLY A 23 -6.13 2.15 -8.23
N GLY A 24 -7.23 1.82 -7.54
CA GLY A 24 -8.01 2.78 -6.76
C GLY A 24 -7.25 3.33 -5.57
N THR A 25 -6.34 2.53 -4.99
CA THR A 25 -5.51 2.95 -3.86
C THR A 25 -4.54 4.07 -4.23
N ALA A 26 -3.87 3.96 -5.39
CA ALA A 26 -2.98 5.01 -5.88
C ALA A 26 -3.74 6.30 -6.22
N CYS A 27 -4.91 6.18 -6.86
CA CYS A 27 -5.76 7.34 -7.18
C CYS A 27 -6.25 8.08 -5.93
N ASP A 28 -6.62 7.35 -4.88
CA ASP A 28 -7.07 7.93 -3.61
C ASP A 28 -5.94 8.75 -2.94
N ILE A 29 -4.71 8.20 -2.88
CA ILE A 29 -3.54 8.90 -2.34
C ILE A 29 -3.26 10.19 -3.12
N LEU A 30 -3.15 10.11 -4.44
CA LEU A 30 -2.76 11.25 -5.28
C LEU A 30 -3.82 12.37 -5.26
N MET A 31 -5.10 12.00 -5.18
CA MET A 31 -6.18 12.97 -5.12
C MET A 31 -6.22 13.67 -3.76
N GLU A 32 -6.02 12.93 -2.67
CA GLU A 32 -5.93 13.48 -1.32
C GLU A 32 -4.75 14.46 -1.20
N GLU A 33 -3.58 14.11 -1.73
CA GLU A 33 -2.40 15.00 -1.80
C GLU A 33 -2.68 16.28 -2.62
N SER A 34 -3.55 16.20 -3.62
CA SER A 34 -3.95 17.32 -4.47
C SER A 34 -5.11 18.16 -3.88
N GLY A 35 -5.60 17.81 -2.68
CA GLY A 35 -6.74 18.47 -2.03
C GLY A 35 -8.10 18.20 -2.71
N GLY A 36 -8.17 17.17 -3.57
CA GLY A 36 -9.40 16.73 -4.20
C GLY A 36 -10.08 15.59 -3.45
N GLU A 37 -11.31 15.26 -3.85
CA GLU A 37 -12.02 14.09 -3.32
C GLU A 37 -11.92 12.91 -4.30
N PHE A 38 -11.62 11.72 -3.78
CA PHE A 38 -11.69 10.47 -4.52
C PHE A 38 -12.60 9.48 -3.80
N ARG A 39 -13.33 8.67 -4.56
CA ARG A 39 -14.13 7.61 -3.98
C ARG A 39 -13.22 6.46 -3.55
N ALA A 40 -12.91 6.41 -2.25
CA ALA A 40 -12.13 5.32 -1.67
C ALA A 40 -12.72 3.93 -2.00
N THR A 41 -11.84 2.98 -2.31
CA THR A 41 -12.16 1.56 -2.47
C THR A 41 -12.21 0.86 -1.11
N LYS A 42 -12.84 -0.31 -1.05
CA LYS A 42 -12.83 -1.16 0.16
C LYS A 42 -11.55 -1.99 0.28
N ASP A 43 -10.88 -2.20 -0.85
CA ASP A 43 -9.73 -3.09 -0.97
C ASP A 43 -8.46 -2.27 -1.27
N LEU A 44 -7.30 -2.86 -0.95
CA LEU A 44 -5.98 -2.32 -1.26
C LEU A 44 -5.46 -2.95 -2.57
N ASP A 45 -5.20 -2.10 -3.57
CA ASP A 45 -4.62 -2.50 -4.84
C ASP A 45 -3.09 -2.33 -4.79
N ILE A 46 -2.35 -3.45 -4.76
CA ILE A 46 -0.89 -3.47 -4.60
C ILE A 46 -0.28 -4.47 -5.60
N VAL A 47 0.90 -4.14 -6.13
CA VAL A 47 1.77 -5.13 -6.80
C VAL A 47 3.06 -5.31 -6.03
N LEU A 48 3.54 -6.55 -5.97
CA LEU A 48 4.82 -6.90 -5.35
C LEU A 48 5.92 -6.94 -6.41
N ILE A 49 7.09 -6.39 -6.08
CA ILE A 49 8.27 -6.37 -6.94
C ILE A 49 9.08 -7.61 -6.62
N ILE A 50 8.77 -8.70 -7.34
CA ILE A 50 9.33 -10.04 -7.06
C ILE A 50 10.86 -10.07 -7.09
N GLU A 51 11.50 -9.26 -7.93
CA GLU A 51 12.96 -9.22 -8.08
C GLU A 51 13.71 -8.79 -6.81
N VAL A 52 13.07 -8.02 -5.94
CA VAL A 52 13.64 -7.50 -4.69
C VAL A 52 12.88 -8.01 -3.46
N LEU A 53 11.91 -8.89 -3.67
CA LEU A 53 11.14 -9.51 -2.59
C LEU A 53 12.03 -10.55 -1.88
N ASP A 54 11.99 -10.54 -0.55
CA ASP A 54 12.69 -11.51 0.28
C ASP A 54 11.75 -12.06 1.38
N SER A 55 12.25 -12.98 2.20
CA SER A 55 11.43 -13.63 3.23
C SER A 55 10.92 -12.65 4.28
N SER A 56 11.65 -11.55 4.52
CA SER A 56 11.28 -10.58 5.56
C SER A 56 9.93 -9.92 5.26
N PHE A 57 9.60 -9.69 3.99
CA PHE A 57 8.28 -9.22 3.59
C PHE A 57 7.17 -10.19 4.03
N GLY A 58 7.39 -11.48 3.81
CA GLY A 58 6.44 -12.54 4.16
C GLY A 58 6.29 -12.69 5.67
N ASP A 59 7.40 -12.61 6.41
CA ASP A 59 7.41 -12.64 7.88
C ASP A 59 6.58 -11.47 8.43
N THR A 60 6.83 -10.25 7.95
CA THR A 60 6.04 -9.06 8.28
C THR A 60 4.57 -9.20 7.88
N PHE A 61 4.26 -9.77 6.71
CA PHE A 61 2.86 -10.00 6.34
C PHE A 61 2.13 -10.95 7.29
N TRP A 62 2.84 -11.92 7.88
CA TRP A 62 2.24 -12.95 8.74
C TRP A 62 2.08 -12.54 10.21
N GLU A 63 2.72 -11.44 10.64
CA GLU A 63 2.55 -10.85 11.98
C GLU A 63 1.27 -9.99 12.10
N LEU A 64 0.65 -9.64 10.97
CA LEU A 64 -0.48 -8.72 10.82
C LEU A 64 -1.85 -9.37 11.08
#